data_AF-A0A957VRL8-F1
#
_entry.id   AF-A0A957VRL8-F1
#
_cell.length_a   1.000
_cell.length_b   1.000
_cell.length_c   1.000
_cell.angle_alpha   90.00
_cell.angle_beta   90.00
_cell.angle_gamma   90.00
#
_symmetry.space_group_name_H-M   'P 1'
#
loop_
_entity.id
_entity.type
_entity.pdbx_description
1 polymer ?
#
loop_
_entity_poly.entity_id
_entity_poly.type
_entity_poly.pdbx_seq_one_letter_code
_entity_poly.pdbx_strand_id
1 'polypeptide(L)' 'RRRWSERQRVTLVWIGGLAYLGWTGLLTWQALRGQSIVAPDALTWLAYAGLAGVTVVAVVAVAWRRPQTVSAAAIG' A
#
# COMPACT_ATOMS: atom_id res chain seq x y z
N ARG A 1 -6.07 -6.29 21.46
CA ARG A 1 -5.03 -5.59 20.68
C ARG A 1 -4.28 -6.63 19.84
N ARG A 2 -4.46 -6.68 18.51
CA ARG A 2 -3.76 -7.61 17.61
C ARG A 2 -2.26 -7.25 17.64
N ARG A 3 -1.39 -8.09 18.21
CA ARG A 3 0.06 -7.83 18.22
C ARG A 3 0.62 -8.23 16.85
N TRP A 4 0.90 -7.24 15.99
CA TRP A 4 1.59 -7.45 14.71
C TRP A 4 3.07 -7.71 14.96
N SER A 5 3.67 -8.62 14.19
CA SER A 5 5.12 -8.86 14.24
C SER A 5 5.88 -7.63 13.74
N GLU A 6 7.14 -7.49 14.15
CA GLU A 6 7.98 -6.36 13.74
C GLU A 6 8.12 -6.29 12.21
N ARG A 7 8.28 -7.45 11.57
CA ARG A 7 8.30 -7.54 10.10
C ARG A 7 7.02 -7.01 9.45
N GLN A 8 5.85 -7.36 10.00
CA GLN A 8 4.56 -6.85 9.48
C GLN A 8 4.47 -5.32 9.63
N ARG A 9 4.93 -4.77 10.76
CA ARG A 9 4.95 -3.31 10.97
C ARG A 9 5.84 -2.63 9.94
N VAL A 10 7.08 -3.08 9.79
CA VAL A 10 8.02 -2.53 8.79
C VAL A 10 7.45 -2.62 7.38
N THR A 11 6.88 -3.77 7.00
CA THR A 11 6.26 -3.92 5.67
C THR A 11 5.09 -2.95 5.47
N LEU A 12 4.27 -2.70 6.50
CA LEU A 12 3.14 -1.79 6.40
C LEU A 12 3.56 -0.32 6.34
N VAL A 13 4.65 0.05 7.01
CA VAL A 13 5.27 1.37 6.86
C VAL A 13 5.75 1.57 5.41
N TRP A 14 6.40 0.56 4.83
CA TRP A 14 6.81 0.59 3.43
C TRP A 14 5.64 0.69 2.46
N ILE A 15 4.57 -0.08 2.68
CA ILE A 15 3.35 0.02 1.88
C ILE A 15 2.76 1.43 1.96
N GLY A 16 2.68 2.01 3.16
CA GLY A 16 2.21 3.39 3.36
C GLY A 16 3.08 4.41 2.62
N GLY A 17 4.40 4.27 2.70
CA GLY A 17 5.35 5.14 2.00
C GLY A 17 5.20 5.05 0.47
N LEU A 18 5.11 3.84 -0.09
CA LEU A 18 4.91 3.63 -1.52
C LEU A 18 3.54 4.14 -2.00
N ALA A 19 2.49 3.94 -1.20
CA ALA A 19 1.16 4.47 -1.50
C ALA A 19 1.16 6.00 -1.54
N TYR A 20 1.80 6.65 -0.57
CA TYR A 20 1.95 8.10 -0.51
C TYR A 20 2.76 8.65 -1.69
N LEU A 21 3.86 7.98 -2.03
CA LEU A 21 4.68 8.32 -3.19
C LEU A 21 3.85 8.20 -4.49
N GLY A 22 3.12 7.09 -4.66
CA GLY A 22 2.23 6.89 -5.79
C GLY A 22 1.15 7.98 -5.89
N TRP A 23 0.54 8.35 -4.77
CA TRP A 23 -0.47 9.41 -4.71
C TRP A 23 0.09 10.76 -5.13
N THR A 24 1.25 11.14 -4.58
CA THR A 24 1.95 12.37 -4.93
C THR A 24 2.38 12.38 -6.40
N GLY A 25 2.82 11.23 -6.92
CA GLY A 25 3.15 11.04 -8.33
C GLY A 25 1.93 11.23 -9.25
N LEU A 26 0.77 10.70 -8.87
CA LEU A 26 -0.47 10.90 -9.63
C LEU A 26 -0.95 12.35 -9.61
N LEU A 27 -0.85 13.03 -8.46
CA LEU A 27 -1.16 14.46 -8.37
C LEU A 27 -0.22 15.30 -9.25
N THR A 28 1.08 14.98 -9.23
CA THR A 28 2.07 15.61 -10.10
C THR A 28 1.75 15.37 -11.56
N TRP A 29 1.41 14.13 -11.93
CA TRP A 29 1.05 13.78 -13.30
C TRP A 29 -0.23 14.49 -13.76
N GLN A 30 -1.25 14.60 -12.90
CA GLN A 30 -2.44 15.41 -13.16
C GLN A 30 -2.09 16.89 -13.41
N ALA A 31 -1.22 17.46 -12.57
CA ALA A 31 -0.80 18.85 -12.71
C ALA A 31 -0.07 19.08 -14.03
N LEU A 32 0.81 18.15 -14.44
CA LEU A 32 1.49 18.19 -15.74
C LEU A 32 0.51 18.07 -16.91
N ARG A 33 -0.59 17.33 -16.73
CA ARG A 33 -1.68 17.26 -17.71
C ARG A 33 -2.63 18.48 -17.67
N GLY A 34 -2.41 19.44 -16.77
CA GLY A 34 -3.26 20.63 -16.62
C GLY A 34 -4.67 20.33 -16.11
N GLN A 35 -4.86 19.24 -15.36
CA GLN A 35 -6.17 18.78 -14.92
C GLN A 35 -6.56 19.32 -13.55
N SER A 36 -7.86 19.54 -13.37
CA SER A 36 -8.42 19.88 -12.07
C SER A 36 -8.35 18.70 -11.11
N ILE A 37 -8.01 19.00 -9.85
CA ILE A 37 -8.10 18.05 -8.73
C ILE A 37 -9.57 17.84 -8.33
N VAL A 38 -10.44 18.84 -8.54
CA VAL A 38 -11.86 18.81 -8.14
C VAL A 38 -12.73 18.07 -9.15
N ALA A 39 -12.38 18.17 -10.43
CA ALA A 39 -13.07 17.49 -11.53
C ALA A 39 -12.06 16.69 -12.39
N PRO A 40 -11.51 15.60 -11.87
CA PRO A 40 -10.58 14.75 -12.61
C PRO A 40 -11.31 13.95 -13.68
N ASP A 41 -10.60 13.63 -14.77
CA ASP A 41 -11.13 12.80 -15.85
C ASP A 41 -11.16 11.30 -15.50
N ALA A 42 -11.82 10.50 -16.35
CA ALA A 42 -11.99 9.06 -16.13
C ALA A 42 -10.67 8.28 -16.01
N LEU A 43 -9.62 8.65 -16.74
CA LEU A 43 -8.32 7.98 -16.65
C LEU A 43 -7.66 8.24 -15.28
N THR A 44 -7.79 9.46 -14.77
CA THR A 44 -7.31 9.81 -13.43
C THR A 44 -8.06 9.02 -12.36
N TRP A 45 -9.38 8.90 -12.49
CA TRP A 45 -10.17 8.05 -11.59
C TRP A 45 -9.72 6.60 -11.60
N LEU A 46 -9.44 6.04 -12.78
CA LEU A 46 -8.91 4.68 -12.91
C LEU A 46 -7.55 4.53 -12.23
N ALA A 47 -6.66 5.52 -12.38
CA ALA A 47 -5.35 5.51 -11.75
C ALA A 47 -5.45 5.55 -10.21
N TYR A 48 -6.33 6.40 -9.66
CA TYR A 48 -6.60 6.44 -8.23
C TYR A 48 -7.19 5.13 -7.71
N ALA A 49 -8.17 4.57 -8.42
CA ALA A 49 -8.76 3.29 -8.07
C ALA A 49 -7.73 2.15 -8.10
N GLY A 50 -6.85 2.14 -9.11
CA GLY A 50 -5.76 1.17 -9.22
C GLY A 50 -4.78 1.28 -8.05
N LEU A 51 -4.32 2.49 -7.72
CA LEU A 51 -3.43 2.72 -6.59
C LEU A 51 -4.08 2.30 -5.26
N ALA A 52 -5.32 2.70 -5.03
CA ALA A 52 -6.07 2.32 -3.83
C ALA A 52 -6.27 0.81 -3.75
N GLY A 53 -6.66 0.16 -4.86
CA GLY A 53 -6.86 -1.27 -4.95
C GLY A 53 -5.60 -2.06 -4.60
N VAL A 54 -4.46 -1.73 -5.23
CA VAL A 54 -3.17 -2.36 -4.94
C VAL A 54 -2.77 -2.16 -3.48
N THR A 55 -2.95 -0.95 -2.95
CA THR A 55 -2.61 -0.63 -1.54
C THR A 55 -3.46 -1.46 -0.58
N VAL A 56 -4.77 -1.53 -0.78
CA VAL A 56 -5.68 -2.34 0.05
C VAL A 56 -5.31 -3.81 -0.01
N VAL A 57 -5.08 -4.36 -1.20
CA VAL A 57 -4.67 -5.76 -1.39
C VAL A 57 -3.36 -6.04 -0.64
N ALA A 58 -2.36 -5.16 -0.74
CA ALA A 58 -1.09 -5.33 -0.06
C ALA A 58 -1.25 -5.31 1.48
N VAL A 59 -2.03 -4.36 2.01
CA VAL A 59 -2.31 -4.27 3.46
C VAL A 59 -3.02 -5.53 3.95
N VAL A 60 -4.07 -5.97 3.26
CA VAL A 60 -4.83 -7.17 3.60
C VAL A 60 -3.94 -8.41 3.55
N ALA A 61 -3.12 -8.55 2.52
CA ALA A 61 -2.17 -9.65 2.38
C ALA A 61 -1.18 -9.70 3.57
N VAL A 62 -0.65 -8.56 4.01
CA VAL A 62 0.25 -8.52 5.17
C VAL A 62 -0.48 -8.80 6.48
N ALA A 63 -1.71 -8.29 6.63
CA ALA A 63 -2.54 -8.50 7.82
C ALA A 63 -3.02 -9.95 7.99
N TRP A 64 -3.12 -10.72 6.89
CA TRP A 64 -3.53 -12.12 6.89
C TRP A 64 -2.36 -13.12 6.93
N ARG A 65 -1.12 -12.68 6.70
CA ARG A 65 0.07 -13.53 6.89
C ARG A 65 0.15 -14.00 8.34
N ARG A 66 0.07 -15.32 8.54
CA ARG A 66 0.30 -15.93 9.86
C ARG A 66 1.76 -15.72 10.27
N PRO A 67 2.05 -15.36 11.53
CA PRO A 67 3.42 -15.28 12.01
C PRO A 67 4.06 -16.66 11.90
N GLN A 68 5.13 -16.77 11.11
CA GLN A 68 5.97 -17.96 11.12
C GLN A 68 6.74 -17.92 12.44
N THR A 69 6.25 -18.62 13.46
CA THR A 69 7.11 -19.03 14.58
C THR A 69 8.24 -19.83 13.97
N VAL A 70 9.43 -19.23 13.90
CA VAL A 70 10.65 -19.91 13.48
C VAL A 70 10.72 -21.18 14.33
N SER A 71 10.62 -22.32 13.66
CA SER A 71 10.51 -23.62 14.30
C SER A 71 11.78 -23.87 15.12
N ALA A 72 11.69 -23.64 16.43
CA ALA A 72 12.70 -24.05 17.40
C ALA A 72 12.87 -25.59 17.44
N ALA A 73 12.09 -26.35 16.66
CA ALA A 73 12.17 -27.80 16.55
C ALA A 73 13.23 -28.31 15.54
N ALA A 74 13.99 -27.44 14.86
CA ALA A 74 15.04 -27.85 13.91
C ALA A 74 16.44 -28.00 14.55
N ILE A 75 16.56 -27.87 15.87
CA ILE A 75 17.83 -27.89 16.63
C ILE A 75 17.82 -28.88 17.81
N GLY A 76 16.91 -29.86 17.81
CA GLY A 76 16.95 -31.02 18.72
C GLY A 76 17.18 -32.29 17.93
#